data_AF-A0A7J8TIX9-F1
#
_entry.id   AF-A0A7J8TIX9-F1
#
_cell.length_a   1.000
_cell.length_b   1.000
_cell.length_c   1.000
_cell.angle_alpha   90.00
_cell.angle_beta   90.00
_cell.angle_gamma   90.00
#
_symmetry.space_group_name_H-M   'P 1'
#
loop_
_entity.id
_entity.type
_entity.pdbx_description
1 polymer ?
#
loop_
_entity_poly.entity_id
_entity_poly.type
_entity_poly.pdbx_seq_one_letter_code
_entity_poly.pdbx_strand_id
1 'polypeptide(L)' 'MEEQIDSVGKAFVDHYYHLFDNDRPAMSSLYQPTSMLTFEGQKLQGVEDIITKLTQLPFDQCRHVIST' A
#
# COMPACT_ATOMS: atom_id res chain seq x y z
N MET A 1 -14.76 1.17 -21.58
CA MET A 1 -13.73 0.23 -21.08
C MET A 1 -12.69 0.97 -20.26
N GLU A 2 -12.17 2.12 -20.73
CA GLU A 2 -11.31 3.02 -19.94
C GLU A 2 -11.96 3.48 -18.62
N GLU A 3 -13.22 3.94 -18.64
CA GLU A 3 -13.92 4.39 -17.43
C GLU A 3 -13.98 3.33 -16.30
N GLN A 4 -14.04 2.04 -16.66
CA GLN A 4 -14.08 0.96 -15.68
C GLN A 4 -12.71 0.74 -15.03
N ILE A 5 -11.63 0.88 -15.80
CA ILE A 5 -10.25 0.78 -15.29
C ILE A 5 -9.98 1.93 -14.33
N ASP A 6 -10.38 3.15 -14.70
CA ASP A 6 -10.21 4.32 -13.84
C ASP A 6 -11.00 4.20 -12.53
N SER A 7 -12.23 3.68 -12.60
CA SER A 7 -13.06 3.44 -11.42
C SER A 7 -12.42 2.41 -10.48
N VAL A 8 -11.91 1.30 -11.01
CA VAL A 8 -11.21 0.27 -10.23
C VAL A 8 -9.91 0.81 -9.65
N GLY A 9 -9.14 1.58 -10.42
CA GLY A 9 -7.90 2.20 -9.97
C GLY A 9 -8.14 3.14 -8.79
N LYS A 10 -9.13 4.03 -8.89
CA LYS A 10 -9.51 4.94 -7.79
C LYS A 10 -9.94 4.18 -6.54
N ALA A 11 -10.82 3.19 -6.69
CA ALA A 11 -11.26 2.36 -5.57
C ALA A 11 -10.10 1.62 -4.90
N PHE A 12 -9.14 1.11 -5.68
CA PHE A 12 -7.94 0.47 -5.15
C PHE A 12 -7.06 1.47 -4.38
N VAL A 13 -6.82 2.66 -4.93
CA VAL A 13 -5.99 3.70 -4.28
C VAL A 13 -6.62 4.13 -2.95
N ASP A 14 -7.92 4.39 -2.94
CA ASP A 14 -8.65 4.75 -1.73
C ASP A 14 -8.57 3.64 -0.67
N HIS A 15 -8.77 2.38 -1.07
CA HIS A 15 -8.68 1.24 -0.17
C HIS A 15 -7.25 1.04 0.37
N TYR A 16 -6.24 1.17 -0.49
CA TYR A 16 -4.83 1.00 -0.13
C TYR A 16 -4.40 2.02 0.93
N TYR A 17 -4.68 3.31 0.71
CA TYR A 17 -4.31 4.34 1.67
C TYR A 17 -5.16 4.32 2.93
N HIS A 18 -6.43 3.91 2.84
CA HIS A 18 -7.26 3.68 4.02
C HIS A 18 -6.64 2.62 4.95
N LEU A 19 -6.21 1.47 4.40
CA LEU A 19 -5.53 0.45 5.20
C LEU A 19 -4.17 0.95 5.72
N PHE A 20 -3.39 1.66 4.91
CA PHE A 20 -2.11 2.19 5.36
C PHE A 20 -2.24 3.08 6.62
N ASP A 21 -3.26 3.93 6.62
CA ASP A 21 -3.47 4.95 7.66
C ASP A 21 -4.11 4.37 8.93
N ASN A 22 -4.96 3.35 8.80
CA ASN A 22 -5.79 2.84 9.91
C ASN A 22 -5.44 1.42 10.37
N ASP A 23 -4.95 0.55 9.49
CA ASP A 23 -4.64 -0.85 9.79
C ASP A 23 -3.53 -1.39 8.86
N ARG A 24 -2.31 -0.95 9.13
CA ARG A 24 -1.14 -1.26 8.29
C ARG A 24 -0.85 -2.78 8.18
N PRO A 25 -1.01 -3.60 9.22
CA PRO A 25 -0.87 -5.06 9.10
C PRO A 25 -1.83 -5.70 8.08
N ALA A 26 -3.05 -5.17 7.92
CA ALA A 26 -4.04 -5.68 6.96
C ALA A 26 -3.65 -5.45 5.48
N MET A 27 -2.66 -4.59 5.20
CA MET A 27 -2.13 -4.41 3.85
C MET A 27 -1.53 -5.69 3.26
N SER A 28 -1.21 -6.69 4.09
CA SER A 28 -0.74 -8.02 3.65
C SER A 28 -1.65 -8.64 2.58
N SER A 29 -2.96 -8.40 2.67
CA SER A 29 -3.97 -8.88 1.73
C SER A 29 -3.87 -8.26 0.32
N LEU A 30 -3.20 -7.12 0.19
CA LEU A 30 -3.03 -6.40 -1.09
C LEU A 30 -1.78 -6.83 -1.85
N TYR A 31 -0.92 -7.66 -1.25
CA TYR A 31 0.32 -8.13 -1.84
C TYR A 31 0.28 -9.65 -2.10
N GLN A 32 1.11 -10.08 -3.04
CA GLN A 32 1.29 -11.48 -3.41
C GLN A 32 2.74 -11.91 -3.11
N PRO A 33 3.03 -13.23 -3.07
CA PRO A 33 4.39 -13.72 -2.79
C PRO A 33 5.47 -13.21 -3.76
N THR A 34 5.08 -12.85 -4.98
CA THR A 34 5.97 -12.30 -6.01
C THR A 34 5.92 -10.76 -6.12
N SER A 35 5.15 -10.09 -5.27
CA SER A 35 5.09 -8.62 -5.25
C SER A 35 6.43 -8.00 -4.90
N MET A 36 6.68 -6.80 -5.43
CA MET A 36 7.86 -6.02 -5.12
C MET A 36 7.46 -4.60 -4.72
N LEU A 37 8.11 -4.08 -3.68
CA LEU A 37 8.01 -2.69 -3.26
C LEU A 37 9.41 -2.07 -3.31
N THR A 38 9.53 -0.88 -3.91
CA THR A 38 10.71 -0.04 -3.75
C THR A 38 10.32 1.16 -2.91
N PHE A 39 10.92 1.30 -1.72
CA PHE A 39 10.64 2.39 -0.79
C PHE A 39 11.95 3.09 -0.43
N GLU A 40 12.08 4.38 -0.78
CA GLU A 40 13.29 5.19 -0.51
C GLU A 40 14.60 4.49 -0.97
N GLY A 41 14.56 3.88 -2.17
CA GLY A 41 15.70 3.16 -2.76
C GLY A 41 15.92 1.73 -2.26
N GLN A 42 15.21 1.27 -1.22
CA GLN A 42 15.27 -0.10 -0.74
C GLN A 42 14.27 -0.98 -1.50
N LYS A 43 14.74 -2.10 -2.06
CA LYS A 43 13.90 -3.08 -2.76
C LYS A 43 13.52 -4.20 -1.81
N LEU A 44 12.23 -4.53 -1.79
CA LEU A 44 11.64 -5.58 -0.96
C LEU A 44 10.84 -6.52 -1.85
N GLN A 45 10.91 -7.81 -1.57
CA GLN A 45 10.20 -8.84 -2.33
C GLN A 45 9.38 -9.72 -1.39
N GLY A 46 8.13 -9.96 -1.77
CA GLY A 46 7.21 -10.79 -1.00
C GLY A 46 6.48 -10.04 0.10
N VAL A 47 5.34 -10.61 0.51
CA VAL A 47 4.39 -9.98 1.43
C VAL A 47 5.02 -9.66 2.79
N GLU A 48 5.79 -10.59 3.35
CA GLU A 48 6.36 -10.47 4.69
C GLU A 48 7.34 -9.29 4.81
N ASP A 49 8.29 -9.18 3.87
CA ASP A 49 9.28 -8.10 3.83
C ASP A 49 8.62 -6.73 3.63
N ILE A 50 7.61 -6.67 2.75
CA ILE A 50 6.85 -5.45 2.47
C ILE A 50 6.14 -4.98 3.74
N ILE A 51 5.37 -5.87 4.39
CA ILE A 51 4.57 -5.50 5.57
C ILE A 51 5.45 -5.17 6.77
N THR A 52 6.56 -5.90 6.94
CA THR A 52 7.56 -5.59 7.96
C THR A 52 8.11 -4.18 7.77
N LYS A 53 8.50 -3.81 6.55
CA LYS A 53 8.99 -2.45 6.26
C LYS A 53 7.95 -1.40 6.58
N LEU A 54 6.72 -1.58 6.09
CA LEU A 54 5.65 -0.59 6.26
C LEU A 54 5.30 -0.39 7.74
N THR A 55 5.25 -1.48 8.51
CA THR A 55 4.94 -1.44 9.96
C THR A 55 6.07 -0.82 10.79
N GLN A 56 7.33 -0.93 10.34
CA GLN A 56 8.51 -0.38 11.04
C GLN A 56 8.80 1.10 10.74
N LEU A 57 7.95 1.78 9.97
CA LEU A 57 8.15 3.20 9.69
C LEU A 57 8.07 4.03 10.99
N PRO A 58 8.94 5.05 11.18
CA PRO A 58 9.12 5.73 12.46
C PRO A 58 8.04 6.79 12.72
N PHE A 59 6.77 6.40 12.65
CA PHE A 59 5.62 7.24 12.97
C PHE A 59 4.45 6.40 13.49
N ASP A 60 3.78 6.91 14.50
CA ASP A 60 2.62 6.24 15.10
C ASP A 60 1.38 6.35 14.20
N GLN A 61 1.16 7.53 13.59
CA GLN A 61 0.03 7.80 12.71
C GLN A 61 0.48 8.43 11.40
N CYS A 62 -0.19 8.05 10.31
CA CYS A 62 -0.03 8.63 8.99
C CYS A 62 -1.41 8.94 8.43
N ARG A 63 -1.51 10.03 7.66
CA ARG A 63 -2.72 10.36 6.92
C ARG A 63 -2.35 10.79 5.52
N HIS A 64 -2.75 10.02 4.53
CA HIS A 64 -2.56 10.37 3.13
C HIS A 64 -3.67 11.29 2.65
N VAL A 65 -3.29 12.35 1.94
CA VAL A 65 -4.21 13.22 1.22
C VAL A 65 -3.95 13.00 -0.26
N ILE A 66 -4.88 12.31 -0.92
CA ILE A 66 -4.78 12.01 -2.35
C ILE A 66 -5.11 13.30 -3.12
N SER A 67 -4.14 13.78 -3.89
CA SER A 67 -4.27 14.95 -4.77
C SER A 67 -3.76 14.57 -6.15
N THR A 68 -4.28 15.23 -7.19
CA THR A 68 -4.00 14.92 -8.61
C THR A 68 -3.24 16.07 -9.26
#